data_AF-A0A135L3Q9-F1
#
_entry.id   AF-A0A135L3Q9-F1
#
_cell.length_a   1.000
_cell.length_b   1.000
_cell.length_c   1.000
_cell.angle_alpha   90.00
_cell.angle_beta   90.00
_cell.angle_gamma   90.00
#
_symmetry.space_group_name_H-M   'P 1'
#
loop_
_entity.id
_entity.type
_entity.pdbx_description
1 polymer ?
#
loop_
_entity_poly.entity_id
_entity_poly.type
_entity_poly.pdbx_seq_one_letter_code
_entity_poly.pdbx_strand_id
1 'polypeptide(L)' 'MMITVNDKKDFIKWFLSSYTLAKKEAAWLLTYIASNDKILEKVHFVEDIHDLPKSLFISSECVTLTPFKFYKKIVSLLM' A
#
# COMPACT_ATOMS: atom_id res chain seq x y z
N MET A 1 -6.14 -14.63 -13.51
CA MET A 1 -6.38 -15.22 -12.16
C MET A 1 -7.04 -14.16 -11.31
N MET A 2 -8.10 -14.48 -10.56
CA MET A 2 -8.78 -13.51 -9.70
C MET A 2 -8.05 -13.44 -8.35
N ILE A 3 -7.58 -12.26 -7.95
CA ILE A 3 -6.96 -12.06 -6.62
C ILE A 3 -8.07 -11.82 -5.61
N THR A 4 -8.16 -12.68 -4.59
CA THR A 4 -9.15 -12.56 -3.52
C THR A 4 -8.67 -11.63 -2.41
N VAL A 5 -9.58 -11.24 -1.50
CA VAL A 5 -9.23 -10.49 -0.28
C VAL A 5 -8.30 -11.32 0.61
N ASN A 6 -8.46 -12.65 0.66
CA ASN A 6 -7.61 -13.50 1.49
C ASN A 6 -6.17 -13.56 0.96
N ASP A 7 -5.99 -13.67 -0.36
CA ASP A 7 -4.66 -13.63 -0.99
C ASP A 7 -3.91 -12.34 -0.63
N LYS A 8 -4.63 -11.21 -0.60
CA LYS A 8 -4.06 -9.91 -0.20
C LYS A 8 -3.69 -9.88 1.30
N LYS A 9 -4.47 -10.52 2.18
CA LYS A 9 -4.15 -10.62 3.62
C LYS A 9 -2.89 -11.44 3.83
N ASP A 10 -2.81 -12.59 3.16
CA ASP A 10 -1.65 -13.48 3.23
C ASP A 10 -0.40 -12.79 2.72
N PHE A 11 -0.52 -12.04 1.63
CA PHE A 11 0.57 -11.19 1.12
C PHE A 11 1.04 -10.16 2.14
N ILE A 12 0.14 -9.35 2.72
CA ILE A 12 0.53 -8.32 3.71
C ILE A 12 1.20 -8.98 4.93
N LYS A 13 0.63 -10.07 5.43
CA LYS A 13 1.18 -10.81 6.58
C LYS A 13 2.58 -11.34 6.28
N TRP A 14 2.75 -11.99 5.14
CA TRP A 14 4.05 -12.49 4.70
C TRP A 14 5.06 -11.35 4.56
N PHE A 15 4.67 -10.25 3.91
CA PHE A 15 5.53 -9.10 3.66
C PHE A 15 6.02 -8.46 4.98
N LEU A 16 5.12 -8.21 5.93
CA LEU A 16 5.45 -7.64 7.24
C LEU A 16 6.26 -8.59 8.13
N SER A 17 6.16 -9.91 7.93
CA SER A 17 6.99 -10.89 8.64
C SER A 17 8.38 -11.06 8.04
N SER A 18 8.55 -10.70 6.76
CA SER A 18 9.79 -10.92 6.00
C SER A 18 10.66 -9.67 5.91
N TYR A 19 10.08 -8.48 5.98
CA TYR A 19 10.78 -7.22 5.76
C TYR A 19 10.46 -6.16 6.80
N THR A 20 11.49 -5.47 7.28
CA THR A 20 11.34 -4.23 8.05
C THR A 20 11.11 -3.06 7.11
N LEU A 21 10.06 -2.27 7.37
CA LEU A 21 9.75 -1.08 6.57
C LEU A 21 10.62 0.09 6.99
N ALA A 22 11.09 0.88 6.02
CA ALA A 22 11.90 2.07 6.28
C ALA A 22 11.13 3.13 7.08
N LYS A 23 9.78 3.09 7.06
CA LYS A 23 8.91 3.89 7.92
C LYS A 23 8.06 2.95 8.80
N LYS A 24 8.33 2.90 10.10
CA LYS A 24 7.66 1.97 11.04
C LYS A 24 6.14 2.15 11.07
N GLU A 25 5.65 3.38 10.98
CA GLU A 25 4.22 3.68 10.97
C GLU A 25 3.50 3.15 9.72
N ALA A 26 4.23 2.89 8.62
CA ALA A 26 3.65 2.25 7.43
C ALA A 26 3.22 0.81 7.71
N ALA A 27 3.86 0.12 8.67
CA ALA A 27 3.46 -1.23 9.06
C ALA A 27 2.09 -1.21 9.75
N TRP A 28 1.84 -0.22 10.61
CA TRP A 28 0.53 -0.02 11.24
C TRP A 28 -0.55 0.29 10.21
N LEU A 29 -0.23 1.11 9.20
CA LEU A 29 -1.16 1.39 8.10
C LEU A 29 -1.51 0.11 7.31
N LEU A 30 -0.52 -0.71 6.95
CA LEU A 30 -0.77 -1.98 6.24
C LEU A 30 -1.58 -2.95 7.09
N THR A 31 -1.30 -3.05 8.38
CA THR A 31 -2.09 -3.87 9.32
C THR A 31 -3.54 -3.36 9.44
N TYR A 32 -3.75 -2.04 9.49
CA TYR A 32 -5.09 -1.45 9.49
C TYR A 32 -5.86 -1.73 8.18
N ILE A 33 -5.18 -1.62 7.04
CA ILE A 33 -5.77 -1.96 5.74
C ILE A 33 -6.15 -3.45 5.71
N ALA A 34 -5.26 -4.33 6.20
CA ALA A 34 -5.48 -5.78 6.22
C ALA A 34 -6.62 -6.22 7.15
N SER A 35 -6.91 -5.46 8.21
CA SER A 35 -7.97 -5.78 9.17
C SER A 35 -9.37 -5.38 8.70
N ASN A 36 -9.49 -4.63 7.60
CA ASN A 36 -10.76 -4.19 7.04
C ASN A 36 -10.96 -4.67 5.60
N ASP A 37 -11.74 -5.73 5.44
CA ASP A 37 -11.99 -6.39 4.15
C ASP A 37 -12.56 -5.44 3.10
N LYS A 38 -13.43 -4.48 3.49
CA LYS A 38 -14.01 -3.50 2.56
C LYS A 38 -12.98 -2.49 2.03
N ILE A 39 -11.95 -2.20 2.82
CA ILE A 39 -10.83 -1.37 2.37
C ILE A 39 -9.92 -2.22 1.49
N LEU A 40 -9.53 -3.41 1.94
CA LEU A 40 -8.60 -4.30 1.25
C LEU A 40 -9.12 -4.78 -0.12
N GLU A 41 -10.44 -4.93 -0.25
CA GLU A 41 -11.10 -5.22 -1.52
C GLU A 41 -10.74 -4.17 -2.59
N LYS A 42 -10.66 -2.89 -2.21
CA LYS A 42 -10.34 -1.75 -3.09
C LYS A 42 -8.84 -1.50 -3.27
N VAL A 43 -7.97 -2.22 -2.57
CA VAL A 43 -6.53 -2.07 -2.68
C VAL A 43 -6.01 -2.90 -3.84
N HIS A 44 -5.23 -2.28 -4.72
CA HIS A 44 -4.53 -2.98 -5.80
C HIS A 44 -3.03 -2.84 -5.56
N PHE A 45 -2.33 -3.97 -5.42
CA PHE A 45 -0.87 -3.99 -5.38
C PHE A 45 -0.36 -3.91 -6.81
N VAL A 46 0.50 -2.94 -7.07
CA VAL A 46 1.04 -2.59 -8.39
C VAL A 46 2.53 -2.36 -8.27
N GLU A 47 3.26 -2.59 -9.36
CA GLU A 47 4.71 -2.33 -9.43
C GLU A 47 5.01 -0.84 -9.59
N ASP A 48 4.15 -0.12 -10.31
CA ASP A 48 4.27 1.31 -10.58
C ASP A 48 2.99 2.06 -10.23
N ILE A 49 3.14 3.29 -9.77
CA ILE A 49 2.07 4.17 -9.28
C ILE A 49 1.79 5.37 -10.22
N HIS A 50 2.37 5.40 -11.43
CA HIS A 50 2.10 6.44 -12.41
C HIS A 50 0.59 6.62 -12.69
N ASP A 51 0.16 7.89 -12.72
CA ASP A 51 -1.21 8.33 -13.05
C ASP A 51 -2.36 7.76 -12.18
N LEU A 52 -2.05 7.18 -11.02
CA LEU A 52 -3.08 6.70 -10.10
C LEU A 52 -3.72 7.85 -9.30
N PRO A 53 -5.06 7.89 -9.19
CA PRO A 53 -5.77 8.97 -8.50
C PRO A 53 -5.51 8.97 -6.98
N LYS A 54 -5.17 7.80 -6.43
CA LYS A 54 -4.79 7.61 -5.03
C LYS A 54 -3.83 6.43 -4.94
N SER A 55 -2.60 6.66 -4.49
CA SER A 55 -1.59 5.60 -4.38
C SER A 55 -0.73 5.76 -3.13
N LEU A 56 -0.22 4.64 -2.65
CA LEU A 56 0.68 4.53 -1.51
C LEU A 56 1.97 3.88 -2.01
N PHE A 57 3.09 4.56 -1.77
CA PHE A 57 4.43 4.01 -1.97
C PHE A 57 5.04 3.74 -0.61
N ILE A 58 5.54 2.53 -0.40
CA ILE A 58 6.16 2.09 0.86
C ILE A 58 7.43 1.33 0.47
N SER A 59 8.55 1.63 1.14
CA SER A 59 9.81 0.90 0.92
C SER A 59 10.30 0.20 2.20
N SER A 60 11.02 -0.91 2.01
CA SER A 60 11.75 -1.60 3.08
C SER A 60 13.08 -0.91 3.39
N GLU A 61 13.66 -1.22 4.56
CA GLU A 61 15.02 -0.76 4.91
C GLU A 61 16.11 -1.30 3.97
N CYS A 62 15.83 -2.39 3.27
CA CYS A 62 16.75 -3.02 2.33
C CYS A 62 16.95 -2.25 1.00
N VAL A 63 16.24 -1.14 0.79
CA VAL A 63 16.33 -0.35 -0.45
C VAL A 63 16.48 1.15 -0.15
N THR A 64 17.25 1.86 -0.98
CA THR A 64 17.48 3.30 -0.86
C THR A 64 16.41 4.12 -1.60
N LEU A 65 15.14 3.79 -1.39
CA LEU A 65 13.99 4.51 -1.96
C LEU A 65 13.32 5.39 -0.90
N THR A 66 12.40 6.26 -1.31
CA THR A 66 11.67 7.09 -0.34
C THR A 66 10.84 6.19 0.60
N PRO A 67 10.99 6.29 1.93
CA PRO A 67 10.36 5.36 2.88
C PRO A 67 8.84 5.24 2.75
N PHE A 68 8.18 6.36 2.50
CA PHE A 68 6.74 6.45 2.40
C PHE A 68 6.34 7.65 1.53
N LYS A 69 5.38 7.46 0.62
CA LYS A 69 4.66 8.56 -0.04
C LYS A 69 3.19 8.21 -0.19
N PHE A 70 2.35 9.22 0.00
CA PHE A 70 0.93 9.14 -0.31
C PHE A 70 0.61 10.14 -1.41
N TYR A 71 0.09 9.65 -2.52
CA TYR A 71 -0.35 10.47 -3.63
C TYR A 71 -1.87 10.50 -3.64
N LYS A 72 -2.42 11.70 -3.81
CA LYS A 72 -3.85 11.92 -3.99
C LYS A 72 -4.01 12.99 -5.04
N LYS A 73 -4.61 12.65 -6.17
CA LYS A 73 -4.99 13.64 -7.17
C LYS A 73 -6.06 14.53 -6.54
N ILE A 74 -5.71 15.79 -6.35
CA ILE A 74 -6.70 16.82 -6.02
C ILE A 74 -7.32 17.21 -7.35
N VAL A 75 -8.61 16.95 -7.51
CA VAL A 75 -9.36 17.56 -8.62
C VAL A 75 -9.49 19.03 -8.27
N SER A 76 -8.56 19.84 -8.74
CA SER A 76 -8.74 21.29 -8.74
C SER A 76 -9.85 21.58 -9.74
N LEU A 77 -11.03 21.95 -9.24
CA LEU A 77 -12.03 22.65 -10.04
C LEU A 77 -11.40 24.01 -10.40
N LEU A 78 -10.70 24.07 -11.53
CA LEU A 78 -10.51 25.34 -12.23
C LEU A 78 -11.89 25.73 -12.75
N MET A 79 -12.60 26.53 -11.94
CA MET A 79 -13.71 27.37 -12.38
C MET A 79 -13.16 28.59 -13.11
#